data_AF-A0A3L9M9T9-F1
#
_entry.id   AF-A0A3L9M9T9-F1
#
_cell.length_a   1.000
_cell.length_b   1.000
_cell.length_c   1.000
_cell.angle_alpha   90.00
_cell.angle_beta   90.00
_cell.angle_gamma   90.00
#
_symmetry.space_group_name_H-M   'P 1'
#
loop_
_entity.id
_entity.type
_entity.pdbx_description
1 polymer ?
#
loop_
_entity_poly.entity_id
_entity_poly.type
_entity_poly.pdbx_seq_one_letter_code
_entity_poly.pdbx_strand_id
1 'polypeptide(L)'
;MTLTQEQLDQATTKIESHLKDIGILNQFSLKNIVESQENELIRIFVYEIANPTFSTLIHIQYDFSREDNQQNSSPSFSWMDYKKITE
;
A
#
# COMPACT_ATOMS: atom_id res chain seq x y z
N MET A 1 -4.96 -13.95 -14.38
CA MET A 1 -4.41 -14.46 -13.11
C MET A 1 -5.41 -14.11 -12.03
N THR A 2 -5.88 -15.08 -11.26
CA THR A 2 -6.84 -14.82 -10.17
C THR A 2 -6.06 -14.38 -8.94
N LEU A 3 -6.29 -13.15 -8.48
CA LEU A 3 -5.72 -12.66 -7.22
C LEU A 3 -6.15 -13.56 -6.06
N THR A 4 -5.19 -14.02 -5.25
CA THR A 4 -5.51 -14.84 -4.07
C THR A 4 -5.95 -13.96 -2.90
N GLN A 5 -6.76 -14.53 -2.00
CA GLN A 5 -7.16 -13.85 -0.76
C GLN A 5 -5.93 -13.41 0.05
N GLU A 6 -4.87 -14.23 0.07
CA GLU A 6 -3.61 -13.91 0.76
C GLU A 6 -2.94 -12.64 0.21
N GLN A 7 -2.96 -12.42 -1.10
CA GLN A 7 -2.40 -11.20 -1.71
C GLN A 7 -3.21 -9.95 -1.33
N LEU A 8 -4.54 -10.09 -1.23
CA LEU A 8 -5.42 -9.00 -0.80
C LEU A 8 -5.18 -8.63 0.67
N ASP A 9 -5.00 -9.62 1.55
CA ASP A 9 -4.67 -9.43 2.97
C ASP A 9 -3.30 -8.75 3.15
N GLN A 10 -2.29 -9.16 2.37
CA GLN A 10 -0.97 -8.51 2.37
C GLN A 10 -1.03 -7.06 1.89
N ALA A 11 -1.74 -6.79 0.78
CA ALA A 11 -1.93 -5.44 0.28
C ALA A 11 -2.67 -4.55 1.28
N THR A 12 -3.73 -5.07 1.91
CA THR A 12 -4.47 -4.38 2.98
C THR A 12 -3.52 -3.99 4.11
N THR A 13 -2.75 -4.93 4.64
CA THR A 13 -1.78 -4.68 5.73
C THR A 13 -0.76 -3.62 5.35
N LYS A 14 -0.23 -3.66 4.12
CA LYS A 14 0.73 -2.65 3.62
C LYS A 14 0.09 -1.26 3.54
N ILE A 15 -1.11 -1.17 2.99
CA ILE A 15 -1.83 0.10 2.86
C ILE A 15 -2.12 0.68 4.24
N GLU A 16 -2.65 -0.11 5.17
CA GLU A 16 -2.94 0.35 6.53
C GLU A 16 -1.68 0.79 7.27
N SER A 17 -0.56 0.06 7.10
CA SER A 17 0.72 0.46 7.66
C SER A 17 1.20 1.79 7.10
N HIS A 18 1.05 2.01 5.78
CA HIS A 18 1.43 3.26 5.15
C HIS A 18 0.54 4.42 5.59
N LEU A 19 -0.78 4.20 5.72
CA LEU A 19 -1.74 5.17 6.25
C LEU A 19 -1.37 5.62 7.67
N LYS A 20 -0.92 4.68 8.51
CA LYS A 20 -0.42 5.00 9.86
C LYS A 20 0.87 5.82 9.81
N ASP A 21 1.81 5.48 8.92
CA ASP A 21 3.08 6.18 8.76
C ASP A 21 2.90 7.64 8.33
N ILE A 22 1.95 7.91 7.43
CA ILE A 22 1.61 9.28 7.01
C ILE A 22 0.78 10.06 8.04
N GLY A 23 0.49 9.48 9.21
CA GLY A 23 -0.16 10.16 10.33
C GLY A 23 -1.69 10.00 10.40
N ILE A 24 -2.31 9.14 9.59
CA ILE A 24 -3.73 8.83 9.70
C ILE A 24 -3.87 7.73 10.77
N LEU A 25 -4.01 8.14 12.03
CA LEU A 25 -3.78 7.22 13.14
C LEU A 25 -5.00 6.43 13.62
N ASN A 26 -6.22 6.98 13.63
CA ASN A 26 -7.25 6.39 14.51
C ASN A 26 -8.68 6.21 13.99
N GLN A 27 -9.01 6.53 12.75
CA GLN A 27 -10.40 6.39 12.29
C GLN A 27 -10.53 6.02 10.83
N PHE A 28 -9.69 5.11 10.32
CA PHE A 28 -9.84 4.59 8.96
C PHE A 28 -10.28 3.13 8.96
N SER A 29 -11.25 2.80 8.12
CA SER A 29 -11.80 1.46 7.98
C SER A 29 -11.91 1.09 6.50
N LEU A 30 -11.49 -0.11 6.13
CA LEU A 30 -11.70 -0.62 4.78
C LEU A 30 -13.19 -0.83 4.54
N LYS A 31 -13.76 -0.12 3.56
CA LYS A 31 -15.18 -0.16 3.23
C LYS A 31 -15.49 -1.10 2.07
N ASN A 32 -14.67 -1.03 1.02
CA ASN A 32 -14.84 -1.88 -0.16
C ASN A 32 -13.52 -2.06 -0.91
N ILE A 33 -13.43 -3.13 -1.69
CA ILE A 33 -12.36 -3.34 -2.65
C ILE A 33 -13.03 -3.47 -4.02
N VAL A 34 -12.72 -2.56 -4.93
CA VAL A 34 -13.31 -2.51 -6.27
C VAL A 34 -12.28 -2.98 -7.30
N GLU A 35 -12.73 -3.77 -8.26
CA GLU A 35 -11.90 -4.19 -9.39
C GLU A 35 -11.81 -3.06 -10.42
N SER A 36 -10.61 -2.78 -10.93
CA SER A 36 -10.48 -1.84 -12.04
C SER A 36 -11.01 -2.49 -13.33
N GLN A 37 -11.84 -1.77 -14.07
CA GLN A 37 -12.40 -2.25 -15.34
C GLN A 37 -11.33 -2.42 -16.44
N GLU A 38 -10.20 -1.72 -16.30
CA GLU A 38 -9.13 -1.71 -17.31
C GLU A 38 -8.10 -2.82 -17.09
N ASN A 39 -7.94 -3.33 -15.87
CA ASN A 39 -6.91 -4.32 -15.56
C ASN A 39 -7.29 -5.17 -14.33
N GLU A 40 -7.39 -6.48 -14.53
CA GLU A 40 -7.73 -7.46 -13.48
C GLU A 40 -6.70 -7.50 -12.33
N LEU A 41 -5.48 -7.02 -12.58
CA LEU A 41 -4.40 -6.94 -11.60
C LEU A 41 -4.41 -5.64 -10.79
N ILE A 42 -5.34 -4.73 -11.06
CA ILE A 42 -5.50 -3.48 -10.31
C ILE A 42 -6.73 -3.57 -9.41
N ARG A 43 -6.53 -3.30 -8.12
CA ARG A 43 -7.59 -3.23 -7.12
C ARG A 43 -7.63 -1.83 -6.52
N ILE A 44 -8.83 -1.31 -6.31
CA ILE A 44 -9.06 -0.02 -5.68
C ILE A 44 -9.58 -0.29 -4.27
N PHE A 45 -8.75 -0.01 -3.27
CA PHE A 45 -9.13 -0.12 -1.86
C PHE A 45 -9.80 1.18 -1.43
N VAL A 46 -11.04 1.07 -0.98
CA VAL A 46 -11.84 2.20 -0.52
C VAL A 46 -11.82 2.22 0.99
N TYR A 47 -11.12 3.21 1.57
CA TYR A 47 -11.08 3.43 3.01
C TYR A 47 -11.99 4.58 3.38
N GLU A 48 -12.75 4.42 4.46
CA GLU A 48 -13.51 5.50 5.07
C GLU A 48 -12.74 6.03 6.26
N ILE A 49 -12.47 7.34 6.27
CA ILE A 49 -11.93 8.03 7.43
C ILE A 49 -13.05 8.78 8.14
N ALA A 50 -13.41 8.33 9.33
CA ALA A 50 -14.48 8.88 10.13
C ALA A 50 -13.93 9.81 11.23
N ASN A 51 -13.69 11.09 10.93
CA ASN A 51 -13.36 12.08 11.96
C ASN A 51 -14.62 12.59 12.68
N PRO A 52 -14.52 13.09 13.93
CA PRO A 52 -15.67 13.62 14.66
C PRO A 52 -16.35 14.80 13.95
N THR A 53 -15.62 15.48 13.06
CA THR A 53 -16.07 16.69 12.34
C THR A 53 -16.35 16.44 10.85
N PHE A 54 -15.84 15.36 10.27
CA PHE A 54 -16.08 15.02 8.86
C PHE A 54 -15.84 13.53 8.60
N SER A 55 -16.59 12.96 7.66
CA SER A 55 -16.28 11.65 7.08
C SER A 55 -15.75 11.86 5.66
N THR A 56 -14.65 11.18 5.31
CA THR A 56 -14.08 11.22 3.96
C THR A 56 -13.79 9.81 3.45
N LEU A 57 -13.82 9.63 2.13
CA LEU A 57 -13.50 8.36 1.47
C LEU A 57 -12.18 8.53 0.72
N ILE A 58 -11.23 7.64 0.97
CA ILE A 58 -9.97 7.54 0.25
C ILE A 58 -10.03 6.33 -0.68
N HIS A 59 -9.72 6.57 -1.96
CA HIS A 59 -9.54 5.53 -2.95
C HIS A 59 -8.04 5.31 -3.18
N ILE A 60 -7.56 4.10 -2.89
CA ILE A 60 -6.16 3.72 -3.04
C ILE A 60 -6.09 2.67 -4.14
N GLN A 61 -5.56 3.08 -5.29
CA GLN A 61 -5.31 2.17 -6.38
C GLN A 61 -4.03 1.38 -6.10
N TYR A 62 -4.16 0.06 -6.06
CA TYR A 62 -3.08 -0.87 -5.82
C TYR A 62 -2.88 -1.75 -7.06
N ASP A 63 -1.67 -1.70 -7.61
CA ASP A 63 -1.30 -2.40 -8.82
C ASP A 63 -0.42 -3.60 -8.46
N PHE A 64 -1.01 -4.81 -8.51
CA PHE A 64 -0.31 -6.05 -8.18
C PHE A 64 0.73 -6.45 -9.23
N SER A 65 0.68 -5.89 -10.45
CA SER A 65 1.70 -6.15 -11.47
C SER A 65 3.07 -5.56 -11.11
N ARG A 66 3.09 -4.54 -10.23
CA ARG A 66 4.32 -3.89 -9.78
C ARG A 66 4.99 -4.57 -8.59
N GLU A 67 4.26 -5.39 -7.83
CA GLU A 67 4.84 -6.15 -6.71
C GLU A 67 5.77 -7.27 -7.16
N ASP A 68 5.43 -7.94 -8.26
CA ASP A 68 6.25 -9.04 -8.81
C ASP A 68 7.66 -8.55 -9.23
N ASN A 69 7.77 -7.26 -9.59
CA ASN A 69 9.06 -6.63 -9.89
C ASN A 69 9.91 -6.28 -8.65
N GLN A 70 9.31 -6.19 -7.46
CA GLN A 70 10.01 -5.69 -6.27
C GLN A 70 10.68 -6.80 -5.45
N GLN A 71 10.35 -8.09 -5.65
CA GLN A 71 11.11 -9.19 -5.06
C GLN A 71 12.57 -9.28 -5.58
N ASN A 72 12.87 -8.66 -6.73
CA ASN A 72 14.25 -8.58 -7.26
C ASN A 72 15.00 -7.30 -6.88
N SER A 73 14.37 -6.37 -6.16
CA SER A 73 15.05 -5.17 -5.66
C SER A 73 15.30 -5.31 -4.17
N SER A 74 16.26 -6.16 -3.81
CA SER A 74 16.91 -6.05 -2.51
C SER A 74 17.42 -4.60 -2.39
N PRO A 75 17.04 -3.82 -1.36
CA PRO A 75 17.77 -2.61 -1.07
C PRO A 75 19.11 -3.08 -0.53
N SER A 76 20.12 -3.20 -1.39
CA SER A 76 21.48 -3.45 -0.94
C SER A 76 21.97 -2.18 -0.25
N PHE A 77 21.55 -1.96 0.98
CA PHE A 77 22.17 -0.99 1.86
C PHE A 77 23.58 -1.50 2.13
N SER A 78 24.54 -1.02 1.34
CA SER A 78 25.96 -1.32 1.50
C SER A 78 26.55 -0.32 2.49
N TRP A 79 26.99 -0.81 3.64
CA TRP A 79 27.72 -0.03 4.65
C TRP A 79 29.02 0.62 4.10
N MET A 80 29.45 0.27 2.88
CA MET A 80 30.59 0.90 2.21
C MET A 80 30.35 2.33 1.74
N ASP A 81 29.10 2.74 1.44
CA ASP A 81 28.82 4.10 0.98
C ASP A 81 28.97 5.16 2.08
N TYR A 82 28.76 4.79 3.35
CA TYR A 82 28.87 5.72 4.46
C TYR A 82 30.32 6.17 4.74
N LYS A 83 31.31 5.33 4.41
CA LYS A 83 32.73 5.68 4.65
C LYS A 83 33.33 6.63 3.61
N LYS A 84 32.73 6.78 2.43
CA LYS A 84 33.29 7.64 1.36
C LYS A 84 33.01 9.14 1.54
N ILE A 85 32.10 9.50 2.44
CA ILE A 85 31.68 10.89 2.65
C ILE A 85 32.54 11.59 3.72
N THR A 86 33.39 10.83 4.42
CA THR A 86 34.15 11.33 5.59
C THR A 86 35.67 11.32 5.44
N GLU A 87 36.21 11.22 4.22
CA GLU A 87 37.64 11.43 3.95
C GLU A 87 37.89 12.64 3.05
#